data_AF-A0AB73H4G2-F1
#
_entry.id   AF-A0AB73H4G2-F1
#
_cell.length_a   1.000
_cell.length_b   1.000
_cell.length_c   1.000
_cell.angle_alpha   90.00
_cell.angle_beta   90.00
_cell.angle_gamma   90.00
#
_symmetry.space_group_name_H-M   'P 1'
#
loop_
_entity.id
_entity.type
_entity.pdbx_description
1 polymer ?
#
loop_
_entity_poly.entity_id
_entity_poly.type
_entity_poly.pdbx_seq_one_letter_code
_entity_poly.pdbx_strand_id
1 'polypeptide(L)'
;MNKPTIIYTTHSADGCSLQTRYEPFPSSTRYKSVRMGDWSPREPDRETSSAEIELKWTGGRRHKLLLDGDQHRDLEDHDMLPELFARFAEGDDPDVALEEVLEPLQAPTP
;
A
#
# COMPACT_ATOMS: atom_id res chain seq x y z
N MET A 1 15.84 -6.65 -11.69
CA MET A 1 14.59 -5.85 -11.74
C MET A 1 14.75 -4.65 -10.83
N ASN A 2 14.32 -3.46 -11.25
CA ASN A 2 14.33 -2.29 -10.38
C ASN A 2 13.10 -2.34 -9.49
N LYS A 3 13.29 -2.39 -8.17
CA LYS A 3 12.17 -2.41 -7.21
C LYS A 3 11.64 -1.00 -7.01
N PRO A 4 10.31 -0.79 -6.96
CA PRO A 4 9.76 0.53 -6.70
C PRO A 4 9.99 0.91 -5.24
N THR A 5 10.23 2.20 -4.97
CA THR A 5 9.93 2.81 -3.67
C THR A 5 8.42 3.00 -3.59
N ILE A 6 7.82 2.62 -2.47
CA ILE A 6 6.37 2.68 -2.29
C ILE A 6 6.05 3.81 -1.31
N ILE A 7 5.05 4.62 -1.64
CA ILE A 7 4.51 5.66 -0.77
C ILE A 7 3.07 5.30 -0.48
N TYR A 8 2.79 4.96 0.77
CA TYR A 8 1.46 4.63 1.25
C TYR A 8 0.88 5.83 1.98
N THR A 9 -0.24 6.36 1.51
CA THR A 9 -0.92 7.49 2.15
C THR A 9 -2.27 7.01 2.65
N THR A 10 -2.49 7.02 3.96
CA THR A 10 -3.80 6.76 4.56
C THR A 10 -4.58 8.07 4.67
N HIS A 11 -5.90 8.00 4.47
CA HIS A 11 -6.83 9.11 4.61
C HIS A 11 -7.95 8.71 5.56
N SER A 12 -8.13 9.44 6.64
CA SER A 12 -9.23 9.24 7.58
C SER A 12 -10.51 9.91 7.10
N ALA A 13 -11.64 9.39 7.57
CA ALA A 13 -12.96 9.92 7.22
C ALA A 13 -13.19 11.38 7.68
N ASP A 14 -12.42 11.85 8.66
CA ASP A 14 -12.43 13.25 9.12
C ASP A 14 -11.39 14.14 8.41
N GLY A 15 -10.78 13.64 7.33
CA GLY A 15 -9.91 14.42 6.45
C GLY A 15 -8.46 14.55 6.92
N CYS A 16 -8.02 13.70 7.83
CA CYS A 16 -6.61 13.61 8.22
C CYS A 16 -5.86 12.65 7.29
N SER A 17 -4.56 12.81 7.17
CA SER A 17 -3.73 11.93 6.35
C SER A 17 -2.38 11.64 6.99
N LEU A 18 -1.86 10.45 6.71
CA LEU A 18 -0.52 10.03 7.13
C LEU A 18 0.18 9.35 5.96
N GLN A 19 1.45 9.71 5.78
CA GLN A 19 2.28 9.14 4.73
C GLN A 19 3.36 8.24 5.32
N THR A 20 3.49 7.03 4.78
CA THR A 20 4.53 6.07 5.10
C THR A 20 5.29 5.70 3.83
N ARG A 21 6.60 5.81 3.87
CA ARG A 21 7.48 5.37 2.77
C ARG A 21 7.98 3.98 3.06
N TYR A 22 7.95 3.12 2.06
CA TYR A 22 8.56 1.80 2.09
C TYR A 22 9.71 1.76 1.09
N GLU A 23 10.91 1.51 1.60
CA GLU A 23 12.13 1.43 0.80
C GLU A 23 12.53 -0.03 0.59
N PRO A 24 12.80 -0.46 -0.66
CA PRO A 24 13.14 -1.86 -0.94
C PRO A 24 14.53 -2.20 -0.42
N PHE A 25 14.69 -3.41 0.15
CA PHE A 25 16.02 -3.93 0.42
C PHE A 25 16.69 -4.41 -0.89
N PRO A 26 17.99 -4.10 -1.12
CA PRO A 26 18.66 -4.47 -2.36
C PRO A 26 18.54 -5.96 -2.70
N SER A 27 18.73 -6.83 -1.70
CA SER A 27 18.82 -8.28 -1.88
C SER A 27 17.58 -9.07 -1.43
N SER A 28 16.45 -8.41 -1.15
CA SER A 28 15.23 -9.08 -0.63
C SER A 28 13.95 -8.46 -1.21
N THR A 29 12.85 -9.21 -1.27
CA THR A 29 11.50 -8.69 -1.57
C THR A 29 10.91 -7.88 -0.42
N ARG A 30 11.59 -7.86 0.73
CA ARG A 30 11.19 -7.06 1.89
C ARG A 30 11.36 -5.57 1.64
N TYR A 31 10.58 -4.82 2.41
CA TYR A 31 10.60 -3.38 2.47
C TYR A 31 10.86 -2.90 3.90
N LYS A 32 11.57 -1.79 4.04
CA LYS A 32 11.69 -1.05 5.30
C LYS A 32 10.69 0.09 5.30
N SER A 33 9.84 0.16 6.31
CA SER A 33 8.94 1.30 6.50
C SER A 33 9.65 2.47 7.19
N VAL A 34 9.32 3.68 6.73
CA VAL A 34 9.77 4.96 7.27
C VAL A 34 8.55 5.88 7.27
N ARG A 35 8.02 6.16 8.46
CA ARG A 35 6.94 7.14 8.62
C ARG A 35 7.45 8.53 8.20
N MET A 36 6.72 9.21 7.32
CA MET A 36 7.15 10.49 6.72
C MET A 36 6.72 11.74 7.50
N GLY A 37 6.19 11.55 8.71
CA GLY A 37 5.73 12.63 9.59
C GLY A 37 4.61 12.15 10.50
N ASP A 38 3.98 13.09 11.19
CA ASP A 38 2.75 12.83 11.94
C ASP A 38 1.52 13.01 11.04
N TRP A 39 0.35 12.65 11.58
CA TRP A 39 -0.91 12.92 10.92
C TRP A 39 -1.10 14.41 10.66
N SER A 40 -1.65 14.75 9.49
CA SER A 40 -1.92 16.13 9.08
C SER A 40 -3.39 16.29 8.67
N PRO A 41 -4.08 17.36 9.12
CA PRO A 41 -3.56 18.48 9.94
C PRO A 41 -3.44 18.14 11.44
N ARG A 42 -4.03 17.03 11.88
CA ARG A 42 -4.06 16.56 13.27
C ARG A 42 -4.22 15.04 13.27
N GLU A 43 -4.12 14.41 14.44
CA GLU A 43 -4.48 13.00 14.61
C GLU A 43 -5.99 12.78 14.33
N PRO A 44 -6.34 11.67 13.66
CA PRO A 44 -7.72 11.39 13.27
C PRO A 44 -8.57 10.95 14.47
N ASP A 45 -9.79 11.48 14.54
CA ASP A 45 -10.82 11.01 15.49
C ASP A 45 -11.70 9.90 14.87
N ARG A 46 -11.55 9.66 13.56
CA ARG A 46 -12.33 8.70 12.77
C ARG A 46 -11.41 7.67 12.12
N GLU A 47 -12.00 6.53 11.75
CA GLU A 47 -11.28 5.48 11.04
C GLU A 47 -10.76 5.91 9.66
N THR A 48 -9.82 5.14 9.12
CA THR A 48 -9.34 5.30 7.75
C THR A 48 -10.49 5.04 6.77
N SER A 49 -10.75 5.99 5.88
CA SER A 49 -11.78 5.87 4.83
C SER A 49 -11.23 5.37 3.51
N SER A 50 -9.93 5.59 3.25
CA SER A 50 -9.27 5.19 2.01
C SER A 50 -7.76 5.24 2.16
N ALA A 51 -7.06 4.60 1.24
CA ALA A 51 -5.61 4.71 1.15
C ALA A 51 -5.14 4.84 -0.31
N GLU A 52 -3.92 5.33 -0.49
CA GLU A 52 -3.29 5.45 -1.80
C GLU A 52 -1.92 4.79 -1.77
N ILE A 53 -1.60 4.02 -2.81
CA ILE A 53 -0.28 3.42 -3.00
C ILE A 53 0.36 4.06 -4.22
N GLU A 54 1.44 4.80 -4.03
CA GLU A 54 2.25 5.33 -5.12
C GLU A 54 3.55 4.53 -5.28
N LEU A 55 3.73 3.91 -6.44
CA LEU A 55 4.91 3.14 -6.82
C LEU A 55 5.86 4.01 -7.66
N LYS A 56 7.13 4.13 -7.23
CA LYS A 56 8.16 4.93 -7.89
C LYS A 56 9.36 4.06 -8.25
N TRP A 57 9.54 3.77 -9.54
CA TRP A 57 10.70 3.01 -10.02
C TRP A 57 11.88 3.93 -10.38
N THR A 58 13.10 3.39 -10.28
CA THR A 58 14.29 4.06 -10.81
C THR A 58 14.17 4.17 -12.33
N GLY A 59 14.27 5.39 -12.85
CA GLY A 59 13.99 5.72 -14.26
C GLY A 59 12.72 6.53 -14.49
N GLY A 60 11.97 6.86 -13.42
CA GLY A 60 10.86 7.83 -13.49
C GLY A 60 9.49 7.25 -13.81
N ARG A 61 9.37 5.92 -14.03
CA ARG A 61 8.06 5.24 -14.07
C ARG A 61 7.38 5.42 -12.72
N ARG A 62 6.10 5.78 -12.75
CA ARG A 62 5.23 5.92 -11.58
C ARG A 62 3.90 5.25 -11.85
N HIS A 63 3.29 4.71 -10.82
CA HIS A 63 1.95 4.12 -10.87
C HIS A 63 1.24 4.40 -9.53
N LYS A 64 -0.06 4.62 -9.57
CA LYS A 64 -0.85 4.96 -8.38
C LYS A 64 -2.07 4.06 -8.30
N LEU A 65 -2.21 3.35 -7.19
CA LEU A 65 -3.40 2.59 -6.83
C LEU A 65 -4.20 3.39 -5.79
N LEU A 66 -5.51 3.33 -5.91
CA LEU A 66 -6.45 3.87 -4.94
C LEU A 66 -7.14 2.68 -4.26
N LEU A 67 -7.09 2.67 -2.94
CA LEU A 67 -7.76 1.69 -2.11
C LEU A 67 -8.96 2.38 -1.45
N ASP A 68 -10.14 1.78 -1.57
CA ASP A 68 -11.24 2.14 -0.70
C ASP A 68 -10.97 1.67 0.75
N GLY A 69 -11.87 2.03 1.66
CA GLY A 69 -11.73 1.71 3.08
C GLY A 69 -11.76 0.21 3.36
N ASP A 70 -12.51 -0.57 2.57
CA ASP A 70 -12.62 -2.02 2.77
C ASP A 70 -11.36 -2.72 2.25
N GLN A 71 -10.90 -2.39 1.04
CA GLN A 71 -9.64 -2.91 0.50
C GLN A 71 -8.44 -2.58 1.40
N HIS A 72 -8.39 -1.36 1.94
CA HIS A 72 -7.35 -0.98 2.89
C HIS A 72 -7.42 -1.81 4.17
N ARG A 73 -8.62 -1.98 4.74
CA ARG A 73 -8.84 -2.74 5.97
C ARG A 73 -8.48 -4.20 5.78
N ASP A 74 -8.88 -4.80 4.67
CA ASP A 74 -8.55 -6.17 4.29
C ASP A 74 -7.03 -6.40 4.23
N LEU A 75 -6.30 -5.48 3.59
CA LEU A 75 -4.84 -5.57 3.50
C LEU A 75 -4.14 -5.46 4.87
N GLU A 76 -4.67 -4.66 5.80
CA GLU A 76 -4.11 -4.50 7.15
C GLU A 76 -4.50 -5.66 8.07
N ASP A 77 -5.78 -6.03 8.11
CA ASP A 77 -6.31 -7.07 9.00
C ASP A 77 -5.73 -8.45 8.68
N HIS A 78 -5.38 -8.69 7.42
CA HIS A 78 -4.79 -9.95 6.95
C HIS A 78 -3.26 -9.88 6.74
N ASP A 79 -2.59 -8.78 7.11
CA ASP A 79 -1.14 -8.57 6.94
C ASP A 79 -0.65 -8.87 5.51
N MET A 80 -1.40 -8.42 4.49
CA MET A 80 -1.15 -8.74 3.08
C MET A 80 -0.28 -7.71 2.35
N LEU A 81 -0.02 -6.54 2.96
CA LEU A 81 0.88 -5.53 2.39
C LEU A 81 2.28 -6.08 2.03
N PRO A 82 2.93 -6.93 2.85
CA PRO A 82 4.21 -7.53 2.48
C PRO A 82 4.16 -8.41 1.23
N GLU A 83 3.07 -9.17 1.03
CA GLU A 83 2.88 -9.99 -0.18
C GLU A 83 2.67 -9.10 -1.40
N LEU A 84 1.78 -8.12 -1.30
CA LEU A 84 1.53 -7.15 -2.37
C LEU A 84 2.81 -6.44 -2.81
N PHE A 85 3.62 -6.00 -1.85
CA PHE A 85 4.89 -5.34 -2.13
C PHE A 85 5.94 -6.29 -2.73
N ALA A 86 5.93 -7.57 -2.35
CA ALA A 86 6.79 -8.57 -2.97
C ALA A 86 6.46 -8.75 -4.45
N ARG A 87 5.17 -8.84 -4.81
CA ARG A 87 4.71 -8.91 -6.21
C ARG A 87 5.14 -7.68 -7.02
N PHE A 88 5.00 -6.48 -6.46
CA PHE A 88 5.53 -5.26 -7.10
C PHE A 88 7.05 -5.29 -7.31
N ALA A 89 7.80 -5.89 -6.38
CA ALA A 89 9.24 -6.05 -6.48
C ALA A 89 9.66 -7.12 -7.52
N GLU A 90 8.82 -8.13 -7.73
CA GLU A 90 8.92 -9.13 -8.80
C GLU A 90 8.49 -8.58 -10.17
N GLY A 91 7.81 -7.43 -10.16
CA GLY A 91 7.50 -6.64 -11.34
C GLY A 91 6.16 -6.97 -12.00
N ASP A 92 5.28 -7.60 -11.23
CA ASP A 92 3.88 -7.79 -11.59
C ASP A 92 3.20 -6.45 -11.87
N ASP A 93 2.14 -6.50 -12.66
CA ASP A 93 1.31 -5.33 -12.89
C ASP A 93 0.61 -4.93 -11.57
N PRO A 94 0.68 -3.65 -11.15
CA PRO A 94 0.17 -3.26 -9.83
C PRO A 94 -1.32 -3.49 -9.63
N ASP A 95 -2.14 -3.27 -10.67
CA ASP A 95 -3.59 -3.44 -10.58
C ASP A 95 -3.94 -4.92 -10.45
N VAL A 96 -3.32 -5.77 -11.28
CA VAL A 96 -3.50 -7.23 -11.23
C VAL A 96 -3.01 -7.81 -9.90
N ALA A 97 -1.84 -7.39 -9.43
CA ALA A 97 -1.29 -7.86 -8.16
C ALA A 97 -2.19 -7.48 -6.97
N LEU A 98 -2.83 -6.31 -7.00
CA LEU A 98 -3.79 -5.92 -5.96
C LEU A 98 -5.04 -6.82 -5.99
N GLU A 99 -5.60 -7.05 -7.19
CA GLU A 99 -6.77 -7.91 -7.36
C GLU A 99 -6.49 -9.35 -6.88
N GLU A 100 -5.38 -9.94 -7.31
CA GLU A 100 -5.01 -11.32 -6.94
C GLU A 100 -4.70 -11.49 -5.45
N VAL A 101 -4.15 -10.45 -4.79
CA VAL A 101 -3.92 -10.47 -3.34
C VAL A 101 -5.25 -10.41 -2.58
N LEU A 102 -6.24 -9.66 -3.08
CA LEU A 102 -7.54 -9.53 -2.42
C LEU A 102 -8.54 -10.64 -2.77
N GLU A 103 -8.38 -11.32 -3.91
CA GLU A 103 -9.27 -12.38 -4.39
C GLU A 103 -9.63 -13.43 -3.33
N PRO A 104 -8.68 -13.95 -2.51
CA PRO A 104 -8.99 -14.95 -1.48
C PRO A 104 -9.95 -14.45 -0.39
N LEU A 105 -10.04 -13.14 -0.16
CA LEU A 105 -10.92 -12.54 0.84
C LEU A 105 -12.35 -12.31 0.32
N GLN A 106 -12.49 -12.24 -1.00
CA GLN A 106 -13.76 -12.02 -1.68
C GLN A 106 -14.47 -13.33 -2.06
N ALA A 107 -13.75 -14.46 -2.01
CA ALA A 107 -14.34 -15.76 -2.28
C ALA A 107 -15.35 -16.15 -1.19
N PRO A 108 -16.62 -16.44 -1.53
CA PRO A 108 -17.56 -16.98 -0.57
C PRO A 108 -17.00 -18.31 -0.05
N THR A 109 -16.92 -18.45 1.28
CA THR A 109 -16.54 -19.71 1.91
C THR A 109 -17.51 -20.80 1.43
N PRO A 110 -17.04 -21.95 0.93
CA PRO A 110 -17.90 -23.01 0.40
C PRO A 110 -18.82 -23.63 1.45
#